data_AF-A0A349E6E7-F1
#
_entry.id   AF-A0A349E6E7-F1
#
_cell.length_a   1.000
_cell.length_b   1.000
_cell.length_c   1.000
_cell.angle_alpha   90.00
_cell.angle_beta   90.00
_cell.angle_gamma   90.00
#
_symmetry.space_group_name_H-M   'P 1'
#
loop_
_entity.id
_entity.type
_entity.pdbx_description
1 polymer ?
#
loop_
_entity_poly.entity_id
_entity_poly.type
_entity_poly.pdbx_seq_one_letter_code
_entity_poly.pdbx_strand_id
1 'polypeptide(L)'
;MQFNVATEIISILEPRATTQTDIDMSSIKFLRLEKPYQSMLASNNTEEKIEGLDVDTAARSFEVFFKDRTEITGKTYGSRNDKNGIHFYEQTKIGRKWRYCTHLFVSKTAVESNAIGGQIGDLLVQEKQ
;
A
#
# COMPACT_ATOMS: atom_id res chain seq x y z
N MET A 1 -11.53 5.58 -15.10
CA MET A 1 -11.76 5.23 -13.68
C MET A 1 -12.01 6.53 -12.93
N GLN A 2 -13.13 6.63 -12.24
CA GLN A 2 -13.44 7.72 -11.34
C GLN A 2 -13.62 7.14 -9.94
N PHE A 3 -13.16 7.85 -8.92
CA PHE A 3 -13.34 7.47 -7.53
C PHE A 3 -14.15 8.54 -6.82
N ASN A 4 -15.26 8.13 -6.20
CA ASN A 4 -16.06 9.01 -5.36
C ASN A 4 -15.67 8.79 -3.89
N VAL A 5 -15.00 9.79 -3.30
CA VAL A 5 -14.51 9.75 -1.92
C VAL A 5 -15.66 9.69 -0.90
N ALA A 6 -16.80 10.31 -1.21
CA ALA A 6 -17.94 10.41 -0.30
C ALA A 6 -18.70 9.08 -0.20
N THR A 7 -18.86 8.39 -1.32
CA THR A 7 -19.59 7.11 -1.39
C THR A 7 -18.68 5.90 -1.37
N GLU A 8 -17.36 6.09 -1.47
CA GLU A 8 -16.36 5.02 -1.52
C GLU A 8 -16.61 4.03 -2.67
N ILE A 9 -17.06 4.55 -3.81
CA ILE A 9 -17.32 3.77 -5.03
C ILE A 9 -16.26 4.12 -6.07
N ILE A 10 -15.65 3.08 -6.64
CA ILE A 10 -14.84 3.17 -7.85
C ILE A 10 -15.75 2.85 -9.03
N SER A 11 -15.85 3.78 -9.97
CA SER A 11 -16.64 3.59 -11.17
C SER A 11 -15.73 3.45 -12.38
N ILE A 12 -15.81 2.30 -13.06
CA ILE A 12 -14.97 1.92 -14.19
C ILE A 12 -15.85 1.77 -15.44
N LEU A 13 -15.54 2.54 -16.48
CA LEU A 13 -16.09 2.32 -17.82
C LEU A 13 -15.02 1.63 -18.65
N GLU A 14 -15.21 0.33 -18.89
CA GLU A 14 -14.29 -0.43 -19.72
C GLU A 14 -14.45 -0.06 -21.20
N PRO A 15 -13.41 -0.18 -22.04
CA PRO A 15 -13.44 0.30 -23.44
C PRO A 15 -14.54 -0.33 -24.32
N ARG A 16 -15.10 -1.48 -23.92
CA ARG A 16 -16.16 -2.19 -24.64
C ARG A 16 -17.48 -2.23 -23.86
N ALA A 17 -17.54 -1.63 -22.66
CA ALA A 17 -18.73 -1.64 -21.85
C ALA A 17 -19.66 -0.49 -22.24
N THR A 18 -20.95 -0.81 -22.36
CA THR A 18 -22.02 0.18 -22.57
C THR A 18 -22.47 0.84 -21.26
N THR A 19 -22.23 0.17 -20.12
CA THR A 19 -22.56 0.68 -18.78
C THR A 19 -21.32 0.73 -17.91
N GLN A 20 -21.30 1.70 -17.00
CA GLN A 20 -20.26 1.83 -15.99
C GLN A 20 -20.42 0.73 -14.93
N THR A 21 -19.30 0.13 -14.52
CA THR A 21 -19.25 -0.82 -13.42
C THR A 21 -18.88 -0.07 -12.15
N ASP A 22 -19.75 -0.14 -11.16
CA ASP A 22 -19.50 0.41 -9.83
C ASP A 22 -18.98 -0.68 -8.90
N ILE A 23 -17.85 -0.39 -8.26
CA ILE A 23 -17.17 -1.27 -7.31
C ILE A 23 -17.13 -0.56 -5.97
N ASP A 24 -17.80 -1.13 -4.98
CA ASP A 24 -17.73 -0.67 -3.59
C ASP A 24 -16.36 -1.00 -3.01
N MET A 25 -15.68 -0.02 -2.42
CA MET A 25 -14.36 -0.22 -1.77
C MET A 25 -14.38 -1.30 -0.69
N SER A 26 -15.51 -1.48 0.01
CA SER A 26 -15.68 -2.52 1.03
C SER A 26 -15.67 -3.94 0.45
N SER A 27 -16.00 -4.09 -0.84
CA SER A 27 -15.95 -5.36 -1.58
C SER A 27 -14.55 -5.70 -2.11
N ILE A 28 -13.65 -4.71 -2.12
CA ILE A 28 -12.27 -4.89 -2.57
C ILE A 28 -11.46 -5.49 -1.42
N LYS A 29 -10.87 -6.66 -1.65
CA LYS A 29 -9.96 -7.27 -0.67
C LYS A 29 -8.64 -6.48 -0.55
N PHE A 30 -8.01 -6.26 -1.69
CA PHE A 30 -6.86 -5.37 -1.86
C PHE A 30 -6.82 -4.87 -3.30
N LEU A 31 -6.19 -3.72 -3.52
CA LEU A 31 -5.96 -3.13 -4.84
C LEU A 31 -4.52 -2.68 -4.94
N ARG A 32 -3.81 -3.20 -5.94
CA ARG A 32 -2.42 -2.85 -6.23
C ARG A 32 -2.38 -2.06 -7.53
N LEU A 33 -1.74 -0.89 -7.53
CA LEU A 33 -1.50 -0.17 -8.77
C LEU A 33 -0.53 -0.97 -9.65
N GLU A 34 -0.85 -1.14 -10.92
CA GLU A 34 -0.02 -1.91 -11.84
C GLU A 34 1.31 -1.21 -12.14
N LYS A 35 1.28 0.12 -12.27
CA LYS A 35 2.44 0.92 -12.63
C LYS A 35 3.08 1.53 -11.38
N PRO A 36 4.38 1.29 -11.14
CA PRO A 36 5.13 2.01 -10.13
C PRO A 36 5.11 3.51 -10.43
N TYR A 37 5.03 4.33 -9.40
CA TYR A 37 5.18 5.77 -9.52
C TYR A 37 6.33 6.24 -8.64
N GLN A 38 6.88 7.39 -9.00
CA GLN A 38 7.97 7.97 -8.22
C GLN A 38 7.40 8.46 -6.89
N SER A 39 7.91 7.91 -5.78
CA SER A 39 7.69 8.51 -4.48
C SER A 39 8.58 9.75 -4.40
N MET A 40 7.99 10.94 -4.47
CA MET A 40 8.73 12.17 -4.19
C MET A 40 9.01 12.21 -2.69
N LEU A 41 10.14 11.66 -2.26
CA LEU A 41 10.75 12.03 -0.99
C LEU A 41 11.22 13.48 -1.18
N ALA A 42 10.47 14.46 -0.68
CA ALA A 42 10.85 15.86 -0.81
C ALA A 42 12.27 16.05 -0.26
N SER A 43 13.22 16.35 -1.14
CA SER A 43 14.62 16.61 -0.80
C SER A 43 14.85 17.99 -0.19
N ASN A 44 13.79 18.73 0.14
CA ASN A 44 13.86 20.09 0.63
C ASN A 44 13.02 20.18 1.90
N ASN A 45 13.63 20.73 2.96
CA ASN A 45 13.12 20.93 4.33
C ASN A 45 11.81 21.75 4.47
N THR A 46 10.77 21.39 3.75
CA THR A 46 9.41 21.92 3.92
C THR A 46 8.47 20.73 3.99
N GLU A 47 8.23 20.29 5.23
CA GLU A 47 7.32 19.22 5.59
C GLU A 47 5.88 19.59 5.22
N GLU A 48 5.47 19.39 3.98
CA GLU A 48 4.14 18.82 3.77
C GLU A 48 4.28 17.31 3.95
N LYS A 49 4.45 16.89 5.22
CA LYS A 49 4.20 15.52 5.62
C LYS A 49 2.78 15.22 5.14
N ILE A 50 2.62 14.29 4.20
CA ILE A 50 1.30 13.71 3.96
C ILE A 50 0.86 13.17 5.32
N GLU A 51 -0.17 13.78 5.89
CA GLU A 51 -0.58 13.50 7.27
C GLU A 51 -0.87 12.00 7.42
N GLY A 52 -0.19 11.35 8.36
CA GLY A 52 -0.30 9.91 8.61
C GLY A 52 0.55 8.99 7.71
N LEU A 53 1.40 9.53 6.82
CA LEU A 53 2.38 8.73 6.08
C LEU A 53 3.68 8.59 6.88
N ASP A 54 3.92 7.40 7.44
CA ASP A 54 5.20 7.07 8.06
C ASP A 54 6.15 6.54 6.98
N VAL A 55 7.19 7.30 6.62
CA VAL A 55 8.18 6.91 5.59
C VAL A 55 9.53 6.64 6.25
N ASP A 56 9.93 5.38 6.24
CA ASP A 56 11.21 4.96 6.77
C ASP A 56 12.36 5.12 5.76
N THR A 57 13.55 5.41 6.27
CA THR A 57 14.78 5.49 5.44
C THR A 57 15.14 4.13 4.84
N ALA A 58 14.75 3.03 5.48
CA ALA A 58 14.93 1.65 5.04
C ALA A 58 13.59 0.93 4.86
N ALA A 59 13.57 -0.08 3.98
CA ALA A 59 12.37 -0.89 3.78
C ALA A 59 12.12 -1.84 4.95
N ARG A 60 10.85 -1.97 5.34
CA ARG A 60 10.35 -2.89 6.37
C ARG A 60 9.54 -4.02 5.73
N SER A 61 9.50 -5.18 6.38
CA SER A 61 8.55 -6.22 6.00
C SER A 61 7.14 -5.83 6.44
N PHE A 62 6.15 -6.20 5.66
CA PHE A 62 4.76 -6.21 6.10
C PHE A 62 4.15 -7.58 5.85
N GLU A 63 3.21 -7.92 6.71
CA GLU A 63 2.38 -9.12 6.65
C GLU A 63 0.94 -8.72 6.94
N VAL A 64 0.02 -9.21 6.13
CA VAL A 64 -1.42 -8.98 6.31
C VAL A 64 -2.12 -10.33 6.22
N PHE A 65 -2.84 -10.67 7.29
CA PHE A 65 -3.69 -11.85 7.36
C PHE A 65 -5.14 -11.44 7.11
N PHE A 66 -5.79 -12.12 6.16
CA PHE A 66 -7.17 -11.87 5.78
C PHE A 66 -8.12 -12.82 6.50
N LYS A 67 -9.37 -12.38 6.69
CA LYS A 67 -10.45 -13.17 7.32
C LYS A 67 -10.76 -14.48 6.58
N ASP A 68 -10.39 -14.56 5.29
CA ASP A 68 -10.53 -15.79 4.48
C ASP A 68 -9.33 -16.75 4.62
N ARG A 69 -8.46 -16.50 5.61
CA ARG A 69 -7.25 -17.28 5.94
C ARG A 69 -6.14 -17.24 4.91
N THR A 70 -6.23 -16.36 3.92
CA THR A 70 -5.10 -16.07 3.04
C THR A 70 -4.26 -14.93 3.61
N GLU A 71 -3.08 -14.72 3.04
CA GLU A 71 -2.17 -13.67 3.47
C GLU A 71 -1.55 -12.94 2.27
N ILE A 72 -1.08 -11.73 2.52
CA ILE A 72 -0.18 -11.01 1.62
C ILE A 72 0.99 -10.45 2.41
N THR A 73 2.19 -10.69 1.89
CA THR A 73 3.44 -10.24 2.51
C THR A 73 4.26 -9.44 1.50
N GLY A 74 5.08 -8.50 1.96
CA GLY A 74 5.96 -7.76 1.07
C GLY A 74 6.94 -6.86 1.81
N LYS A 75 7.55 -5.95 1.06
CA LYS A 75 8.44 -4.92 1.61
C LYS A 75 7.87 -3.55 1.31
N THR A 76 7.89 -2.67 2.30
CA THR A 76 7.37 -1.32 2.17
C THR A 76 8.34 -0.28 2.71
N TYR A 77 8.35 0.90 2.09
CA TYR A 77 9.06 2.07 2.65
C TYR A 77 8.20 2.88 3.59
N GLY A 78 6.93 2.57 3.71
CA GLY A 78 6.03 3.30 4.56
C GLY A 78 4.63 2.76 4.51
N SER A 79 3.84 3.15 5.48
CA SER A 79 2.43 2.80 5.50
C SER A 79 1.59 3.97 5.97
N ARG A 80 0.33 3.95 5.58
CA ARG A 80 -0.68 4.89 6.08
C ARG A 80 -1.95 4.12 6.37
N ASN A 81 -2.48 4.28 7.57
CA ASN A 81 -3.80 3.78 7.92
C ASN A 81 -4.83 4.89 7.72
N ASP A 82 -5.97 4.56 7.15
CA ASP A 82 -7.12 5.44 7.13
C ASP A 82 -8.39 4.70 7.56
N LYS A 83 -9.55 5.35 7.46
CA LYS A 83 -10.84 4.75 7.85
C LYS A 83 -11.18 3.49 7.02
N ASN A 84 -10.65 3.38 5.80
CA ASN A 84 -11.03 2.40 4.79
C ASN A 84 -10.06 1.24 4.72
N GLY A 85 -8.81 1.44 5.15
CA GLY A 85 -7.83 0.37 5.12
C GLY A 85 -6.40 0.81 5.40
N ILE A 86 -5.50 -0.05 4.93
CA ILE A 86 -4.06 0.10 5.08
C ILE A 86 -3.48 0.35 3.70
N HIS A 87 -2.67 1.38 3.60
CA HIS A 87 -1.91 1.72 2.42
C HIS A 87 -0.45 1.33 2.64
N PHE A 88 0.09 0.52 1.74
CA PHE A 88 1.51 0.18 1.69
C PHE A 88 2.14 0.81 0.44
N TYR A 89 3.35 1.33 0.62
CA TYR A 89 4.18 1.87 -0.46
C TYR A 89 5.27 0.83 -0.75
N GLU A 90 4.90 -0.19 -1.54
CA GLU A 90 5.75 -1.35 -1.80
C GLU A 90 7.04 -0.95 -2.49
N GLN A 91 8.15 -1.53 -2.05
CA GLN A 91 9.47 -1.24 -2.59
C GLN A 91 9.59 -1.75 -4.04
N THR A 92 9.70 -0.82 -4.98
CA THR A 92 10.08 -1.11 -6.37
C THR A 92 11.46 -0.51 -6.62
N LYS A 93 12.51 -1.32 -6.42
CA LYS A 93 13.92 -0.87 -6.48
C LYS A 93 14.29 -0.39 -7.89
N ILE A 94 14.66 0.89 -8.11
CA ILE A 94 15.47 1.30 -9.28
C ILE A 94 16.35 2.56 -8.97
N GLY A 95 17.69 2.39 -9.02
CA GLY A 95 18.69 3.47 -9.18
C GLY A 95 19.13 4.26 -7.93
N ARG A 96 20.38 4.77 -7.92
CA ARG A 96 21.01 5.47 -6.75
C ARG A 96 20.27 6.71 -6.21
N LYS A 97 19.29 7.26 -6.93
CA LYS A 97 18.64 8.55 -6.59
C LYS A 97 17.11 8.58 -6.66
N TRP A 98 16.44 7.56 -7.22
CA TRP A 98 14.99 7.55 -7.37
C TRP A 98 14.39 6.38 -6.62
N ARG A 99 13.37 6.62 -5.79
CA ARG A 99 12.58 5.56 -5.17
C ARG A 99 11.24 5.50 -5.88
N TYR A 100 11.04 4.42 -6.62
CA TYR A 100 9.72 4.09 -7.15
C TYR A 100 9.01 3.20 -6.14
N CYS A 101 7.71 3.42 -5.98
CA CYS A 101 6.87 2.56 -5.18
C CYS A 101 5.65 2.13 -5.97
N THR A 102 5.21 0.92 -5.68
CA THR A 102 3.90 0.44 -6.09
C THR A 102 2.97 0.60 -4.90
N HIS A 103 1.81 1.24 -5.11
CA HIS A 103 0.85 1.41 -4.03
C HIS A 103 -0.05 0.19 -3.92
N LEU A 104 -0.15 -0.33 -2.71
CA LEU A 104 -1.04 -1.41 -2.33
C LEU A 104 -2.02 -0.89 -1.28
N PHE A 105 -3.30 -0.86 -1.62
CA PHE A 105 -4.38 -0.65 -0.67
C PHE A 105 -4.93 -2.00 -0.22
N VAL A 106 -5.16 -2.15 1.07
CA VAL A 106 -5.75 -3.33 1.69
C VAL A 106 -6.97 -2.89 2.49
N SER A 107 -8.14 -3.44 2.18
CA SER A 107 -9.39 -3.00 2.80
C SER A 107 -9.52 -3.49 4.24
N LYS A 108 -9.94 -2.59 5.13
CA LYS A 108 -10.24 -2.90 6.54
C LYS A 108 -11.31 -3.98 6.69
N THR A 109 -12.24 -4.11 5.75
CA THR A 109 -13.28 -5.15 5.81
C THR A 109 -12.71 -6.55 5.61
N ALA A 110 -11.62 -6.68 4.86
CA ALA A 110 -10.97 -7.94 4.55
C ALA A 110 -9.87 -8.35 5.56
N VAL A 111 -9.25 -7.38 6.23
CA VAL A 111 -8.15 -7.62 7.18
C VAL A 111 -8.65 -8.26 8.47
N GLU A 112 -7.97 -9.32 8.90
CA GLU A 112 -8.09 -9.89 10.24
C GLU A 112 -7.01 -9.30 11.16
N SER A 113 -5.75 -9.33 10.71
CA SER A 113 -4.62 -8.72 11.41
C SER A 113 -3.52 -8.30 10.44
N ASN A 114 -2.63 -7.43 10.88
CA ASN A 114 -1.46 -7.02 10.10
C ASN A 114 -0.26 -6.77 11.04
N ALA A 115 0.94 -6.94 10.50
CA ALA A 115 2.18 -6.64 11.16
C ALA A 115 3.10 -5.87 10.20
N ILE A 116 3.83 -4.89 10.74
CA ILE A 116 4.87 -4.15 10.02
C ILE A 116 6.17 -4.33 10.82
N GLY A 117 6.99 -5.29 10.39
CA GLY A 117 8.18 -5.76 11.10
C GLY A 117 9.37 -4.81 11.05
N GLY A 118 10.48 -5.23 11.66
CA GLY A 118 11.79 -4.57 11.59
C GLY A 118 12.46 -4.69 10.21
N GLN A 119 13.65 -4.10 10.04
CA GLN A 119 14.41 -4.28 8.81
C GLN A 119 14.75 -5.77 8.66
N ILE A 120 14.58 -6.36 7.47
CA ILE A 120 14.87 -7.80 7.23
C ILE A 120 16.33 -8.17 7.60
N GLY A 121 17.24 -7.18 7.68
CA GLY A 121 18.58 -7.38 8.22
C GLY A 121 18.62 -7.85 9.68
N ASP A 122 17.62 -7.51 10.50
CA ASP A 122 17.54 -7.92 11.91
C ASP A 122 17.05 -9.38 12.06
N LEU A 123 16.16 -9.83 11.17
CA LEU A 123 15.65 -11.21 11.15
C LEU A 123 16.73 -12.24 10.80
N LEU A 124 17.65 -11.90 9.87
CA LEU A 124 18.77 -12.77 9.48
C LEU A 124 19.88 -12.86 10.55
N VAL A 125 19.90 -11.95 11.53
CA VAL A 125 20.89 -11.98 12.63
C VAL A 125 20.43 -12.88 13.78
N GLN A 126 19.13 -13.14 13.91
CA GLN A 126 18.59 -13.95 15.02
C GLN A 126 18.66 -15.48 14.79
N GLU A 127 18.95 -15.96 13.58
CA GLU A 127 19.14 -17.41 13.31
C GLU A 127 20.52 -17.96 13.73
N LYS A 128 21.37 -17.15 14.40
CA LYS A 128 22.64 -17.60 14.98
C LYS A 128 22.63 -17.47 16.50
N GLN A 129 21.87 -18.32 17.19
CA GLN A 129 22.13 -18.67 18.60
C GLN A 129 21.90 -20.15 18.83
#